data_AF-A0A9P8TTA4-F1
#
_entry.id   AF-A0A9P8TTA4-F1
#
_cell.length_a   1.000
_cell.length_b   1.000
_cell.length_c   1.000
_cell.angle_alpha   90.00
_cell.angle_beta   90.00
_cell.angle_gamma   90.00
#
_symmetry.space_group_name_H-M   'P 1'
#
loop_
_entity.id
_entity.type
_entity.pdbx_description
1 polymer ?
#
loop_
_entity_poly.entity_id
_entity_poly.type
_entity_poly.pdbx_seq_one_letter_code
_entity_poly.pdbx_strand_id
1 'polypeptide(L)'
;MPLLPKRLREAGAIILGKANMSQWANYRARDYSMNGWSSHGGQTVAAYHAKQSASGSSSGSGTDGSIVCPAQRSGIVGLKPAVGLTSRGLVIHQSREHQDTVGPMARTVKDAAYLLQAIAGEDPHDKYTAEIPQVPDYVAACRDTLAGARIGVPWKAIQEGLDRYPHHLAAEPIMMADFHANLASYLSQLASNPRSVHNLADVREQTQKHPLENYPQRDTGIWDDVLFEQKWDNTDPQFQPAMAPMWAAVVGAPAITVPMGHHAETEPVHEDGGLVETGPGVPFGISFLGRKWSEEALIGLAFGFEERTKVRGQAGEEGDTADC
;
A
#
# COMPACT_ATOMS: atom_id res chain seq x y z
N MET A 1 -10.03 -10.87 19.16
CA MET A 1 -10.39 -10.36 17.81
C MET A 1 -9.43 -9.22 17.49
N PRO A 2 -8.84 -9.15 16.27
CA PRO A 2 -7.87 -8.09 15.93
C PRO A 2 -8.52 -6.71 16.04
N LEU A 3 -7.78 -5.69 16.49
CA LEU A 3 -8.34 -4.39 16.87
C LEU A 3 -9.00 -3.66 15.69
N LEU A 4 -8.44 -3.75 14.49
CA LEU A 4 -8.98 -3.08 13.30
C LEU A 4 -10.38 -3.58 12.90
N PRO A 5 -10.60 -4.89 12.62
CA PRO A 5 -11.94 -5.42 12.46
C PRO A 5 -12.87 -5.13 13.64
N LYS A 6 -12.32 -5.07 14.87
CA LYS A 6 -13.12 -4.83 16.08
C LYS A 6 -13.67 -3.41 16.06
N ARG A 7 -12.80 -2.42 15.84
CA ARG A 7 -13.18 -1.01 15.67
C ARG A 7 -14.16 -0.79 14.54
N LEU A 8 -13.94 -1.42 13.38
CA LEU A 8 -14.87 -1.34 12.26
C LEU A 8 -16.27 -1.88 12.63
N ARG A 9 -16.35 -3.03 13.32
CA ARG A 9 -17.63 -3.58 13.78
C ARG A 9 -18.29 -2.74 14.87
N GLU A 10 -17.50 -2.18 15.80
CA GLU A 10 -17.99 -1.26 16.85
C GLU A 10 -18.53 0.04 16.25
N ALA A 11 -17.94 0.51 15.14
CA ALA A 11 -18.44 1.62 14.33
C ALA A 11 -19.66 1.25 13.46
N GLY A 12 -20.14 0.00 13.50
CA GLY A 12 -21.32 -0.47 12.77
C GLY A 12 -21.05 -0.96 11.35
N ALA A 13 -19.79 -1.12 10.93
CA ALA A 13 -19.46 -1.59 9.59
C ALA A 13 -19.71 -3.10 9.44
N ILE A 14 -20.24 -3.48 8.27
CA ILE A 14 -20.42 -4.88 7.87
C ILE A 14 -19.23 -5.32 7.03
N ILE A 15 -18.50 -6.33 7.49
CA ILE A 15 -17.35 -6.90 6.76
C ILE A 15 -17.87 -7.91 5.74
N LEU A 16 -17.86 -7.54 4.46
CA LEU A 16 -18.34 -8.39 3.36
C LEU A 16 -17.41 -9.56 3.05
N GLY A 17 -16.10 -9.37 3.20
CA GLY A 17 -15.11 -10.38 2.84
C GLY A 17 -13.67 -9.88 2.96
N LYS A 18 -12.77 -10.58 2.29
CA LYS A 18 -11.35 -10.21 2.14
C LYS A 18 -11.04 -10.09 0.66
N ALA A 19 -10.29 -9.05 0.29
CA ALA A 19 -9.88 -8.84 -1.09
C ALA A 19 -8.57 -9.60 -1.39
N ASN A 20 -8.30 -9.83 -2.68
CA ASN A 20 -7.04 -10.42 -3.12
C ASN A 20 -5.88 -9.40 -3.00
N MET A 21 -4.64 -9.88 -3.03
CA MET A 21 -3.43 -9.06 -2.94
C MET A 21 -2.29 -9.71 -3.71
N SER A 22 -1.27 -8.93 -4.09
CA SER A 22 0.01 -9.52 -4.51
C SER A 22 0.54 -10.39 -3.39
N GLN A 23 0.87 -11.65 -3.70
CA GLN A 23 1.25 -12.62 -2.70
C GLN A 23 2.43 -12.12 -1.85
N TRP A 24 2.34 -12.29 -0.54
CA TRP A 24 3.34 -11.79 0.43
C TRP A 24 3.63 -10.30 0.28
N ALA A 25 2.59 -9.55 -0.07
CA ALA A 25 2.64 -8.12 -0.37
C ALA A 25 3.72 -7.73 -1.40
N ASN A 26 3.87 -8.56 -2.45
CA ASN A 26 4.86 -8.41 -3.52
C ASN A 26 6.32 -8.68 -3.11
N TYR A 27 6.55 -9.22 -1.90
CA TYR A 27 7.88 -9.48 -1.36
C TYR A 27 8.17 -10.98 -1.37
N ARG A 28 8.28 -11.53 -2.58
CA ARG A 28 8.58 -12.95 -2.83
C ARG A 28 9.57 -13.11 -3.98
N ALA A 29 9.18 -12.65 -5.17
CA ALA A 29 9.93 -12.90 -6.39
C ALA A 29 10.83 -11.71 -6.74
N ARG A 30 12.04 -11.99 -7.22
CA ARG A 30 12.99 -10.95 -7.65
C ARG A 30 12.80 -10.60 -9.12
N ASP A 31 12.65 -11.63 -9.95
CA ASP A 31 12.73 -11.51 -11.40
C ASP A 31 11.33 -11.48 -12.05
N TYR A 32 10.27 -11.49 -11.23
CA TYR A 32 8.89 -11.47 -11.70
C TYR A 32 7.99 -10.57 -10.84
N SER A 33 7.26 -9.65 -11.51
CA SER A 33 6.28 -8.77 -10.87
C SER A 33 5.00 -9.51 -10.51
N MET A 34 4.68 -9.58 -9.21
CA MET A 34 3.53 -10.34 -8.69
C MET A 34 2.29 -9.46 -8.49
N ASN A 35 2.24 -8.31 -9.16
CA ASN A 35 1.16 -7.33 -9.05
C ASN A 35 -0.22 -7.98 -9.24
N GLY A 36 -1.02 -8.00 -8.17
CA GLY A 36 -2.38 -8.55 -8.17
C GLY A 36 -2.50 -10.05 -8.20
N TRP A 37 -1.39 -10.80 -8.23
CA TRP A 37 -1.41 -12.26 -8.26
C TRP A 37 -1.27 -12.87 -6.86
N SER A 38 -2.10 -13.87 -6.54
CA SER A 38 -1.82 -14.82 -5.46
C SER A 38 -2.20 -16.25 -5.88
N SER A 39 -1.54 -17.25 -5.29
CA SER A 39 -1.84 -18.67 -5.56
C SER A 39 -3.27 -19.05 -5.19
N HIS A 40 -3.88 -18.34 -4.23
CA HIS A 40 -5.24 -18.60 -3.77
C HIS A 40 -6.30 -17.77 -4.52
N GLY A 41 -6.01 -16.50 -4.83
CA GLY A 41 -6.96 -15.57 -5.43
C GLY A 41 -6.79 -15.39 -6.95
N GLY A 42 -5.76 -15.99 -7.55
CA GLY A 42 -5.45 -15.80 -8.96
C GLY A 42 -4.96 -14.39 -9.29
N GLN A 43 -5.06 -14.00 -10.56
CA GLN A 43 -4.65 -12.69 -11.06
C GLN A 43 -5.80 -11.68 -10.93
N THR A 44 -5.56 -10.61 -10.18
CA THR A 44 -6.45 -9.44 -10.13
C THR A 44 -6.12 -8.52 -11.29
N VAL A 45 -7.15 -8.06 -12.00
CA VAL A 45 -7.04 -7.05 -13.06
C VAL A 45 -7.85 -5.82 -12.68
N ALA A 46 -7.37 -4.64 -13.10
CA ALA A 46 -8.10 -3.39 -12.91
C ALA A 46 -9.27 -3.25 -13.90
N ALA A 47 -10.22 -2.40 -13.55
CA ALA A 47 -11.53 -2.34 -14.20
C ALA A 47 -11.60 -1.50 -15.49
N TYR A 48 -10.59 -0.67 -15.79
CA TYR A 48 -10.70 0.37 -16.82
C TYR A 48 -10.17 -0.06 -18.19
N HIS A 49 -9.20 -0.99 -18.23
CA HIS A 49 -8.66 -1.52 -19.48
C HIS A 49 -8.50 -3.04 -19.41
N ALA A 50 -8.67 -3.72 -20.55
CA ALA A 50 -8.48 -5.16 -20.63
C ALA A 50 -7.04 -5.53 -20.24
N LYS A 51 -6.89 -6.55 -19.36
CA LYS A 51 -5.60 -6.97 -18.79
C LYS A 51 -4.84 -5.85 -18.06
N GLN A 52 -5.52 -4.79 -17.63
CA GLN A 52 -4.89 -3.73 -16.86
C GLN A 52 -4.35 -4.29 -15.55
N SER A 53 -3.09 -3.98 -15.26
CA SER A 53 -2.48 -4.24 -13.97
C SER A 53 -3.20 -3.41 -12.90
N ALA A 54 -3.65 -4.11 -11.86
CA ALA A 54 -4.21 -3.48 -10.66
C ALA A 54 -3.13 -2.84 -9.77
N SER A 55 -1.87 -2.82 -10.21
CA SER A 55 -0.69 -2.54 -9.39
C SER A 55 -0.66 -3.46 -8.16
N GLY A 56 0.13 -3.11 -7.15
CA GLY A 56 0.32 -3.94 -5.97
C GLY A 56 0.92 -3.19 -4.79
N SER A 57 0.98 -3.81 -3.62
CA SER A 57 0.44 -5.14 -3.33
C SER A 57 -1.07 -5.21 -3.09
N SER A 58 -1.72 -4.06 -3.06
CA SER A 58 -3.09 -3.91 -2.56
C SER A 58 -4.07 -3.71 -3.67
N SER A 59 -3.97 -4.59 -4.65
CA SER A 59 -4.92 -4.75 -5.73
C SER A 59 -6.36 -4.94 -5.18
N GLY A 60 -6.50 -5.26 -3.88
CA GLY A 60 -7.72 -5.22 -3.08
C GLY A 60 -7.76 -4.31 -1.82
N SER A 61 -6.69 -4.22 -0.99
CA SER A 61 -6.57 -3.32 0.22
C SER A 61 -5.18 -3.42 0.89
N GLY A 62 -4.62 -2.36 1.52
CA GLY A 62 -3.15 -2.22 1.58
C GLY A 62 -2.35 -1.62 2.74
N THR A 63 -1.01 -1.75 2.60
CA THR A 63 0.07 -1.22 3.46
C THR A 63 1.12 -0.38 2.69
N ASP A 64 1.47 0.78 3.22
CA ASP A 64 2.41 1.79 2.68
C ASP A 64 2.19 2.24 1.22
N GLY A 65 3.22 2.18 0.34
CA GLY A 65 3.12 2.50 -1.09
C GLY A 65 2.14 1.62 -1.84
N SER A 66 1.81 0.47 -1.26
CA SER A 66 0.75 -0.41 -1.76
C SER A 66 -0.63 0.18 -1.56
N ILE A 67 -0.87 1.30 -0.88
CA ILE A 67 -2.20 1.93 -0.83
C ILE A 67 -2.38 2.90 -1.99
N VAL A 68 -1.37 3.74 -2.23
CA VAL A 68 -1.43 4.85 -3.19
C VAL A 68 -1.38 4.35 -4.63
N CYS A 69 -0.45 3.46 -4.96
CA CYS A 69 -0.28 2.96 -6.33
C CYS A 69 -1.52 2.24 -6.90
N PRO A 70 -2.12 1.24 -6.22
CA PRO A 70 -3.34 0.60 -6.73
C PRO A 70 -4.57 1.50 -6.66
N ALA A 71 -4.61 2.47 -5.74
CA ALA A 71 -5.68 3.47 -5.72
C ALA A 71 -5.65 4.35 -6.96
N GLN A 72 -4.48 4.85 -7.36
CA GLN A 72 -4.30 5.61 -8.61
C GLN A 72 -4.74 4.78 -9.82
N ARG A 73 -4.30 3.51 -9.89
CA ARG A 73 -4.60 2.60 -11.01
C ARG A 73 -6.03 2.10 -11.05
N SER A 74 -6.76 2.23 -9.94
CA SER A 74 -8.19 1.94 -9.86
C SER A 74 -9.05 3.22 -9.88
N GLY A 75 -8.45 4.39 -10.06
CA GLY A 75 -9.18 5.67 -10.09
C GLY A 75 -9.94 5.95 -8.80
N ILE A 76 -9.39 5.57 -7.65
CA ILE A 76 -9.98 5.79 -6.31
C ILE A 76 -9.01 6.55 -5.40
N VAL A 77 -9.52 6.98 -4.25
CA VAL A 77 -8.74 7.61 -3.18
C VAL A 77 -8.03 6.53 -2.37
N GLY A 78 -6.74 6.74 -2.10
CA GLY A 78 -5.95 5.93 -1.19
C GLY A 78 -5.27 6.81 -0.16
N LEU A 79 -5.53 6.57 1.12
CA LEU A 79 -4.93 7.33 2.22
C LEU A 79 -4.01 6.40 2.99
N LYS A 80 -2.72 6.70 2.93
CA LYS A 80 -1.69 6.10 3.78
C LYS A 80 -1.50 6.98 5.03
N PRO A 81 -1.89 6.54 6.23
CA PRO A 81 -1.69 7.33 7.43
C PRO A 81 -0.24 7.28 7.91
N ALA A 82 0.12 8.16 8.84
CA ALA A 82 1.41 8.12 9.48
C ALA A 82 1.62 6.77 10.17
N VAL A 83 2.86 6.29 10.15
CA VAL A 83 3.24 5.05 10.85
C VAL A 83 3.00 5.27 12.34
N GLY A 84 2.16 4.41 12.92
CA GLY A 84 1.70 4.52 14.30
C GLY A 84 0.30 5.13 14.47
N LEU A 85 -0.34 5.71 13.45
CA LEU A 85 -1.70 6.23 13.61
C LEU A 85 -2.76 5.12 13.72
N THR A 86 -2.55 4.03 12.99
CA THR A 86 -3.43 2.86 12.97
C THR A 86 -2.70 1.64 13.50
N SER A 87 -3.40 0.79 14.24
CA SER A 87 -2.84 -0.46 14.76
C SER A 87 -2.47 -1.40 13.63
N ARG A 88 -1.33 -2.08 13.76
CA ARG A 88 -0.89 -3.14 12.84
C ARG A 88 -0.96 -4.51 13.49
N GLY A 89 -1.65 -4.63 14.62
CA GLY A 89 -1.83 -5.91 15.31
C GLY A 89 -2.44 -6.97 14.40
N LEU A 90 -1.72 -8.10 14.26
CA LEU A 90 -2.10 -9.27 13.43
C LEU A 90 -2.19 -8.99 11.92
N VAL A 91 -1.46 -8.00 11.42
CA VAL A 91 -1.12 -7.85 10.00
C VAL A 91 0.17 -8.63 9.72
N ILE A 92 0.27 -9.35 8.60
CA ILE A 92 1.55 -9.95 8.19
C ILE A 92 2.48 -8.80 7.81
N HIS A 93 3.56 -8.66 8.55
CA HIS A 93 4.43 -7.51 8.47
C HIS A 93 5.51 -7.66 7.39
N GLN A 94 5.75 -6.58 6.65
CA GLN A 94 6.93 -6.44 5.80
C GLN A 94 8.00 -5.64 6.53
N SER A 95 7.66 -4.44 6.97
CA SER A 95 8.53 -3.62 7.82
C SER A 95 7.70 -2.98 8.93
N ARG A 96 7.45 -3.77 9.98
CA ARG A 96 6.62 -3.40 11.14
C ARG A 96 7.10 -2.11 11.80
N GLU A 97 8.40 -1.93 11.89
CA GLU A 97 9.01 -0.88 12.69
C GLU A 97 9.11 0.46 11.94
N HIS A 98 9.08 0.45 10.59
CA HIS A 98 9.51 1.61 9.80
C HIS A 98 8.53 2.06 8.72
N GLN A 99 7.73 1.17 8.13
CA GLN A 99 6.96 1.48 6.91
C GLN A 99 5.51 0.98 6.96
N ASP A 100 5.25 -0.15 7.61
CA ASP A 100 3.91 -0.74 7.66
C ASP A 100 2.93 0.20 8.34
N THR A 101 1.80 0.42 7.68
CA THR A 101 0.65 1.16 8.18
C THR A 101 -0.60 0.71 7.45
N VAL A 102 -1.75 0.65 8.13
CA VAL A 102 -3.02 0.27 7.51
C VAL A 102 -3.83 1.52 7.22
N GLY A 103 -4.23 1.70 5.96
CA GLY A 103 -4.94 2.90 5.52
C GLY A 103 -6.20 2.60 4.69
N PRO A 104 -7.15 3.53 4.63
CA PRO A 104 -8.39 3.34 3.89
C PRO A 104 -8.21 3.60 2.39
N MET A 105 -8.99 2.86 1.60
CA MET A 105 -9.20 3.09 0.17
C MET A 105 -10.70 3.27 -0.06
N ALA A 106 -11.10 4.33 -0.76
CA ALA A 106 -12.50 4.65 -0.99
C ALA A 106 -12.70 5.45 -2.29
N ARG A 107 -13.95 5.57 -2.75
CA ARG A 107 -14.26 6.34 -3.97
C ARG A 107 -14.18 7.85 -3.78
N THR A 108 -14.31 8.33 -2.54
CA THR A 108 -14.28 9.75 -2.19
C THR A 108 -13.31 9.99 -1.02
N VAL A 109 -12.76 11.20 -0.93
CA VAL A 109 -11.91 11.60 0.21
C VAL A 109 -12.70 11.55 1.51
N LYS A 110 -13.99 11.91 1.46
CA LYS A 110 -14.87 11.90 2.62
C LYS A 110 -15.10 10.49 3.17
N ASP A 111 -15.32 9.51 2.31
CA ASP A 111 -15.47 8.11 2.73
C ASP A 111 -14.15 7.55 3.31
N ALA A 112 -13.01 7.91 2.70
CA ALA A 112 -11.70 7.55 3.25
C ALA A 112 -11.48 8.16 4.64
N ALA A 113 -11.91 9.41 4.87
CA ALA A 113 -11.84 10.07 6.16
C ALA A 113 -12.71 9.39 7.23
N TYR A 114 -13.94 8.97 6.88
CA TYR A 114 -14.80 8.20 7.79
C TYR A 114 -14.16 6.87 8.21
N LEU A 115 -13.58 6.14 7.25
CA LEU A 115 -12.89 4.89 7.53
C LEU A 115 -11.65 5.14 8.40
N LEU A 116 -10.86 6.17 8.11
CA LEU A 116 -9.70 6.54 8.93
C LEU A 116 -10.13 6.86 10.37
N GLN A 117 -11.19 7.65 10.54
CA GLN A 117 -11.73 8.01 11.85
C GLN A 117 -12.10 6.77 12.68
N ALA A 118 -12.67 5.75 12.03
CA ALA A 118 -13.06 4.51 12.71
C ALA A 118 -11.85 3.67 13.14
N ILE A 119 -10.76 3.66 12.36
CA ILE A 119 -9.61 2.77 12.61
C ILE A 119 -8.46 3.42 13.38
N ALA A 120 -8.34 4.75 13.37
CA ALA A 120 -7.28 5.49 14.03
C ALA A 120 -7.37 5.40 15.57
N GLY A 121 -6.22 5.39 16.23
CA GLY A 121 -6.12 5.47 17.69
C GLY A 121 -5.26 4.37 18.31
N GLU A 122 -5.00 4.52 19.60
CA GLU A 122 -4.05 3.70 20.38
C GLU A 122 -4.46 2.22 20.47
N ASP A 123 -3.47 1.33 20.41
CA ASP A 123 -3.56 -0.10 20.64
C ASP A 123 -2.46 -0.56 21.60
N PRO A 124 -2.82 -1.13 22.77
CA PRO A 124 -1.84 -1.72 23.69
C PRO A 124 -0.95 -2.81 23.08
N HIS A 125 -1.36 -3.43 21.97
CA HIS A 125 -0.59 -4.48 21.28
C HIS A 125 0.37 -3.92 20.22
N ASP A 126 0.35 -2.60 19.99
CA ASP A 126 1.21 -1.92 19.03
C ASP A 126 1.83 -0.66 19.64
N LYS A 127 3.06 -0.81 20.17
CA LYS A 127 3.82 0.24 20.88
C LYS A 127 3.91 1.58 20.14
N TYR A 128 3.87 1.57 18.80
CA TYR A 128 4.00 2.79 17.99
C TYR A 128 2.74 3.66 18.03
N THR A 129 1.59 3.07 18.38
CA THR A 129 0.34 3.80 18.52
C THR A 129 0.27 4.62 19.81
N ALA A 130 1.18 4.39 20.76
CA ALA A 130 1.34 5.23 21.94
C ALA A 130 1.97 6.60 21.63
N GLU A 131 2.57 6.76 20.45
CA GLU A 131 3.12 8.05 19.99
C GLU A 131 2.06 8.99 19.39
N ILE A 132 0.81 8.57 19.28
CA ILE A 132 -0.27 9.38 18.70
C ILE A 132 -0.49 10.60 19.60
N PRO A 133 -0.26 11.83 19.13
CA PRO A 133 -0.41 13.02 19.97
C PRO A 133 -1.89 13.29 20.29
N GLN A 134 -2.72 13.29 19.25
CA GLN A 134 -4.17 13.43 19.31
C GLN A 134 -4.75 12.92 17.99
N VAL A 135 -5.89 12.23 18.04
CA VAL A 135 -6.66 11.90 16.83
C VAL A 135 -7.63 13.06 16.56
N PRO A 136 -7.44 13.87 15.50
CA PRO A 136 -8.37 14.92 15.13
C PRO A 136 -9.66 14.34 14.51
N ASP A 137 -10.66 15.20 14.30
CA ASP A 137 -11.86 14.85 13.55
C ASP A 137 -11.60 14.95 12.04
N TYR A 138 -11.24 13.82 11.44
CA TYR A 138 -10.92 13.72 10.01
C TYR A 138 -12.11 14.02 9.12
N VAL A 139 -13.34 13.76 9.58
CA VAL A 139 -14.56 14.03 8.82
C VAL A 139 -14.84 15.52 8.80
N ALA A 140 -14.65 16.21 9.93
CA ALA A 140 -14.75 17.66 10.01
C ALA A 140 -13.67 18.38 9.19
N ALA A 141 -12.54 17.73 8.94
CA ALA A 141 -11.43 18.20 8.10
C ALA A 141 -11.74 18.20 6.60
N CYS A 142 -12.80 17.52 6.15
CA CYS A 142 -13.26 17.54 4.76
C CYS A 142 -13.89 18.90 4.39
N ARG A 143 -13.04 19.92 4.25
CA ARG A 143 -13.36 21.28 3.85
C ARG A 143 -12.38 21.71 2.76
N ASP A 144 -12.80 22.56 1.85
CA ASP A 144 -11.91 23.08 0.81
C ASP A 144 -10.88 24.05 1.43
N THR A 145 -9.70 23.51 1.75
CA THR A 145 -8.54 24.26 2.25
C THR A 145 -7.50 24.49 1.15
N LEU A 146 -7.80 24.12 -0.10
CA LEU A 146 -6.88 24.29 -1.22
C LEU A 146 -6.69 25.78 -1.57
N ALA A 147 -7.75 26.59 -1.36
CA ALA A 147 -7.67 28.03 -1.50
C ALA A 147 -6.69 28.64 -0.47
N GLY A 148 -5.57 29.18 -0.95
CA GLY A 148 -4.54 29.80 -0.11
C GLY A 148 -3.47 28.82 0.41
N ALA A 149 -3.57 27.53 0.06
CA ALA A 149 -2.54 26.56 0.38
C ALA A 149 -1.23 26.84 -0.37
N ARG A 150 -0.09 26.57 0.28
CA ARG A 150 1.24 26.62 -0.33
C ARG A 150 1.74 25.21 -0.52
N ILE A 151 1.79 24.75 -1.77
CA ILE A 151 2.19 23.39 -2.13
C ILE A 151 3.54 23.44 -2.85
N GLY A 152 4.51 22.67 -2.36
CA GLY A 152 5.80 22.49 -3.01
C GLY A 152 5.73 21.34 -4.02
N VAL A 153 6.17 21.59 -5.26
CA VAL A 153 6.27 20.53 -6.29
C VAL A 153 7.75 20.16 -6.44
N PRO A 154 8.15 18.92 -6.13
CA PRO A 154 9.56 18.51 -6.20
C PRO A 154 9.97 18.19 -7.64
N TRP A 155 10.01 19.22 -8.51
CA TRP A 155 10.25 19.04 -9.95
C TRP A 155 11.51 18.27 -10.29
N LYS A 156 12.60 18.53 -9.56
CA LYS A 156 13.87 17.84 -9.75
C LYS A 156 13.77 16.34 -9.45
N ALA A 157 13.05 15.95 -8.39
CA ALA A 157 12.85 14.54 -8.05
C ALA A 157 11.92 13.83 -9.05
N ILE A 158 10.92 14.55 -9.58
CA ILE A 158 10.03 14.03 -10.63
C ILE A 158 10.82 13.80 -11.92
N GLN A 159 11.67 14.76 -12.32
CA GLN A 159 12.52 14.65 -13.50
C GLN A 159 13.57 13.55 -13.35
N GLU A 160 14.31 13.53 -12.23
CA GLU A 160 15.36 12.52 -11.99
C GLU A 160 14.79 11.12 -11.71
N GLY A 161 13.57 11.02 -11.16
CA GLY A 161 12.88 9.75 -10.91
C GLY A 161 12.43 9.04 -12.19
N LEU A 162 12.16 9.79 -13.27
CA LEU A 162 11.93 9.21 -14.60
C LEU A 162 13.23 8.63 -15.21
N ASP A 163 14.38 9.18 -14.84
CA ASP A 163 15.69 8.77 -15.37
C ASP A 163 16.34 7.61 -14.58
N ARG A 164 15.85 7.31 -13.36
CA ARG A 164 16.53 6.44 -12.39
C ARG A 164 15.66 5.26 -11.93
N TYR A 165 15.12 4.50 -12.88
CA TYR A 165 14.59 3.14 -12.66
C TYR A 165 15.69 2.08 -12.87
N PRO A 166 16.69 1.97 -11.97
CA PRO A 166 17.12 0.61 -11.65
C PRO A 166 17.36 0.38 -10.15
N HIS A 167 16.52 -0.51 -9.62
CA HIS A 167 16.84 -1.69 -8.79
C HIS A 167 17.38 -1.60 -7.36
N HIS A 168 17.87 -0.49 -6.80
CA HIS A 168 18.23 -0.52 -5.37
C HIS A 168 17.80 0.75 -4.64
N LEU A 169 16.57 0.71 -4.11
CA LEU A 169 16.20 1.63 -3.05
C LEU A 169 17.09 1.29 -1.84
N ALA A 170 17.77 2.28 -1.26
CA ALA A 170 18.61 2.13 -0.07
C ALA A 170 17.89 1.50 1.16
N ALA A 171 16.58 1.26 1.06
CA ALA A 171 15.74 0.60 2.04
C ALA A 171 15.70 -0.94 1.92
N GLU A 172 16.17 -1.55 0.82
CA GLU A 172 16.05 -3.00 0.59
C GLU A 172 16.66 -3.86 1.70
N PRO A 173 17.91 -3.64 2.15
CA PRO A 173 18.48 -4.43 3.23
C PRO A 173 17.72 -4.26 4.56
N ILE A 174 17.15 -3.08 4.82
CA ILE A 174 16.38 -2.81 6.04
C ILE A 174 15.06 -3.58 6.00
N MET A 175 14.36 -3.54 4.85
CA MET A 175 13.12 -4.29 4.65
C MET A 175 13.34 -5.80 4.72
N MET A 176 14.46 -6.31 4.19
CA MET A 176 14.81 -7.72 4.24
C MET A 176 15.07 -8.19 5.69
N ALA A 177 15.83 -7.40 6.47
CA ALA A 177 16.07 -7.64 7.90
C ALA A 177 14.76 -7.63 8.71
N ASP A 178 13.91 -6.63 8.46
CA ASP A 178 12.62 -6.50 9.13
C ASP A 178 11.69 -7.65 8.77
N PHE A 179 11.58 -8.02 7.50
CA PHE A 179 10.67 -9.07 7.04
C PHE A 179 10.99 -10.41 7.70
N HIS A 180 12.28 -10.76 7.78
CA HIS A 180 12.74 -12.00 8.39
C HIS A 180 12.30 -12.12 9.86
N ALA A 181 12.63 -11.11 10.67
CA ALA A 181 12.32 -11.12 12.10
C ALA A 181 10.82 -10.95 12.38
N ASN A 182 10.15 -10.06 11.65
CA ASN A 182 8.74 -9.78 11.86
C ASN A 182 7.84 -10.94 11.44
N LEU A 183 8.20 -11.69 10.40
CA LEU A 183 7.46 -12.88 9.98
C LEU A 183 7.51 -13.97 11.06
N ALA A 184 8.69 -14.28 11.60
CA ALA A 184 8.82 -15.26 12.68
C ALA A 184 8.03 -14.84 13.93
N SER A 185 8.14 -13.56 14.30
CA SER A 185 7.36 -12.97 15.41
C SER A 185 5.86 -13.09 15.19
N TYR A 186 5.37 -12.81 13.98
CA TYR A 186 3.96 -12.98 13.63
C TYR A 186 3.51 -14.45 13.71
N LEU A 187 4.29 -15.37 13.14
CA LEU A 187 3.96 -16.80 13.14
C LEU A 187 3.88 -17.36 14.56
N SER A 188 4.72 -16.89 15.49
CA SER A 188 4.68 -17.29 16.91
C SER A 188 3.39 -16.89 17.64
N GLN A 189 2.69 -15.86 17.16
CA GLN A 189 1.46 -15.35 17.76
C GLN A 189 0.20 -16.06 17.23
N LEU A 190 0.33 -16.95 16.25
CA LEU A 190 -0.80 -17.67 15.68
C LEU A 190 -1.36 -18.68 16.69
N ALA A 191 -2.67 -18.59 16.94
CA ALA A 191 -3.37 -19.53 17.83
C ALA A 191 -3.39 -20.98 17.30
N SER A 192 -3.23 -21.17 15.99
CA SER A 192 -3.19 -22.47 15.33
C SER A 192 -2.18 -22.43 14.17
N ASN A 193 -1.29 -23.42 14.12
CA ASN A 193 -0.28 -23.57 13.08
C ASN A 193 -0.32 -24.99 12.49
N PRO A 194 -1.31 -25.28 11.63
CA PRO A 194 -1.55 -26.64 11.12
C PRO A 194 -0.47 -27.14 10.17
N ARG A 195 0.41 -26.25 9.70
CA ARG A 195 1.49 -26.54 8.76
C ARG A 195 2.87 -26.49 9.42
N SER A 196 2.93 -26.26 10.74
CA SER A 196 4.16 -26.16 11.52
C SER A 196 5.21 -25.24 10.89
N VAL A 197 4.75 -24.07 10.41
CA VAL A 197 5.61 -23.05 9.78
C VAL A 197 6.01 -22.05 10.85
N HIS A 198 7.31 -21.88 11.10
CA HIS A 198 7.81 -21.04 12.19
C HIS A 198 8.70 -19.89 11.71
N ASN A 199 9.28 -20.00 10.53
CA ASN A 199 10.22 -19.02 10.00
C ASN A 199 10.11 -18.92 8.46
N LEU A 200 10.90 -18.02 7.88
CA LEU A 200 10.93 -17.80 6.44
C LEU A 200 11.42 -19.03 5.65
N ALA A 201 12.34 -19.82 6.20
CA ALA A 201 12.82 -21.04 5.54
C ALA A 201 11.70 -22.10 5.41
N ASP A 202 10.88 -22.28 6.46
CA ASP A 202 9.72 -23.16 6.41
C ASP A 202 8.69 -22.69 5.37
N VAL A 203 8.40 -21.38 5.33
CA VAL A 203 7.51 -20.76 4.34
C VAL A 203 8.04 -21.01 2.93
N ARG A 204 9.33 -20.76 2.70
CA ARG A 204 9.99 -20.95 1.41
C ARG A 204 9.91 -22.39 0.96
N GLU A 205 10.26 -23.35 1.83
CA GLU A 205 10.23 -24.78 1.50
C GLU A 205 8.81 -25.23 1.12
N GLN A 206 7.80 -24.82 1.89
CA GLN A 206 6.41 -25.17 1.57
C GLN A 206 5.93 -24.53 0.28
N THR A 207 6.32 -23.27 0.04
CA THR A 207 5.96 -22.54 -1.18
C THR A 207 6.53 -23.23 -2.42
N GLN A 208 7.81 -23.61 -2.40
CA GLN A 208 8.46 -24.26 -3.53
C GLN A 208 7.88 -25.65 -3.86
N LYS A 209 7.29 -26.33 -2.87
CA LYS A 209 6.66 -27.65 -3.05
C LYS A 209 5.19 -27.61 -3.42
N HIS A 210 4.53 -26.45 -3.29
CA HIS A 210 3.09 -26.37 -3.45
C HIS A 210 2.69 -26.10 -4.91
N PRO A 211 1.84 -26.93 -5.54
CA PRO A 211 1.59 -26.89 -6.98
C PRO A 211 0.93 -25.59 -7.47
N LEU A 212 0.13 -24.93 -6.63
CA LEU A 212 -0.50 -23.63 -6.97
C LEU A 212 0.49 -22.46 -6.94
N GLU A 213 1.68 -22.66 -6.40
CA GLU A 213 2.68 -21.59 -6.26
C GLU A 213 3.48 -21.35 -7.53
N ASN A 214 3.30 -22.22 -8.54
CA ASN A 214 3.86 -22.10 -9.89
C ASN A 214 5.39 -21.85 -9.88
N TYR A 215 6.08 -22.50 -8.95
CA TYR A 215 7.53 -22.52 -8.85
C TYR A 215 8.11 -23.54 -9.85
N PRO A 216 9.23 -23.26 -10.55
CA PRO A 216 10.13 -22.11 -10.41
C PRO A 216 9.77 -20.88 -11.26
N GLN A 217 8.71 -20.91 -12.06
CA GLN A 217 8.33 -19.77 -12.92
C GLN A 217 8.00 -18.51 -12.10
N ARG A 218 7.46 -18.70 -10.89
CA ARG A 218 7.32 -17.67 -9.86
C ARG A 218 8.34 -17.94 -8.75
N ASP A 219 9.49 -17.28 -8.86
CA ASP A 219 10.63 -17.54 -7.99
C ASP A 219 10.40 -17.11 -6.52
N THR A 220 11.41 -17.35 -5.69
CA THR A 220 11.48 -16.92 -4.27
C THR A 220 12.75 -16.11 -4.01
N GLY A 221 13.27 -15.42 -5.04
CA GLY A 221 14.59 -14.79 -5.04
C GLY A 221 14.79 -13.80 -3.90
N ILE A 222 13.77 -12.99 -3.57
CA ILE A 222 13.86 -12.07 -2.43
C ILE A 222 14.06 -12.84 -1.11
N TRP A 223 13.42 -13.98 -0.94
CA TRP A 223 13.59 -14.80 0.26
C TRP A 223 14.94 -15.52 0.28
N ASP A 224 15.44 -15.90 -0.90
CA ASP A 224 16.79 -16.44 -1.05
C ASP A 224 17.83 -15.41 -0.61
N ASP A 225 17.66 -14.14 -1.02
CA ASP A 225 18.54 -13.04 -0.61
C ASP A 225 18.48 -12.82 0.90
N VAL A 226 17.28 -12.79 1.47
CA VAL A 226 17.07 -12.65 2.93
C VAL A 226 17.74 -13.78 3.72
N LEU A 227 17.66 -15.03 3.23
CA LEU A 227 18.14 -16.20 3.98
C LEU A 227 19.64 -16.47 3.79
N PHE A 228 20.18 -16.19 2.60
CA PHE A 228 21.51 -16.65 2.22
C PHE A 228 22.50 -15.52 1.94
N GLU A 229 22.02 -14.36 1.49
CA GLU A 229 22.87 -13.20 1.18
C GLU A 229 22.93 -12.22 2.34
N GLN A 230 21.77 -11.94 2.96
CA GLN A 230 21.65 -11.08 4.12
C GLN A 230 21.82 -11.86 5.42
N LYS A 231 22.95 -11.62 6.10
CA LYS A 231 23.37 -12.39 7.29
C LYS A 231 23.02 -11.72 8.63
N TRP A 232 22.16 -10.71 8.62
CA TRP A 232 21.83 -9.89 9.78
C TRP A 232 20.36 -9.45 9.71
N ASP A 233 19.72 -9.33 10.87
CA ASP A 233 18.31 -8.94 11.03
C ASP A 233 18.16 -7.61 11.81
N ASN A 234 16.93 -7.25 12.16
CA ASN A 234 16.65 -5.99 12.86
C ASN A 234 17.02 -5.97 14.35
N THR A 235 17.57 -7.07 14.87
CA THR A 235 18.15 -7.14 16.21
C THR A 235 19.68 -6.97 16.21
N ASP A 236 20.29 -7.00 15.02
CA ASP A 236 21.74 -6.88 14.87
C ASP A 236 22.23 -5.41 15.07
N PRO A 237 23.37 -5.19 15.77
CA PRO A 237 23.97 -3.87 15.93
C PRO A 237 24.22 -3.10 14.61
N GLN A 238 24.36 -3.80 13.48
CA GLN A 238 24.52 -3.21 12.15
C GLN A 238 23.26 -2.51 11.63
N PHE A 239 22.09 -2.82 12.20
CA PHE A 239 20.80 -2.28 11.75
C PHE A 239 20.64 -0.79 12.02
N GLN A 240 20.98 -0.32 13.22
CA GLN A 240 20.82 1.08 13.61
C GLN A 240 21.64 2.07 12.76
N PRO A 241 22.93 1.80 12.45
CA PRO A 241 23.71 2.62 11.52
C PRO A 241 23.17 2.60 10.08
N ALA A 242 22.66 1.46 9.60
CA ALA A 242 22.09 1.34 8.24
C ALA A 242 20.81 2.17 8.07
N MET A 243 20.05 2.37 9.14
CA MET A 243 18.84 3.20 9.14
C MET A 243 19.10 4.70 9.04
N ALA A 244 20.25 5.20 9.51
CA ALA A 244 20.53 6.63 9.69
C ALA A 244 20.22 7.53 8.46
N PRO A 245 20.57 7.16 7.21
CA PRO A 245 20.21 7.96 6.03
C PRO A 245 18.72 7.89 5.65
N MET A 246 17.98 6.89 6.14
CA MET A 246 16.56 6.67 5.83
C MET A 246 15.61 7.55 6.66
N TRP A 247 16.07 8.04 7.83
CA TRP A 247 15.36 9.00 8.67
C TRP A 247 15.01 10.33 7.97
N ALA A 248 15.62 10.62 6.82
CA ALA A 248 15.36 11.83 6.06
C ALA A 248 14.41 11.63 4.87
N ALA A 249 14.24 10.39 4.35
CA ALA A 249 13.68 10.16 3.01
C ALA A 249 12.41 9.28 2.95
N VAL A 250 12.15 8.42 3.95
CA VAL A 250 11.05 7.43 3.90
C VAL A 250 10.11 7.50 5.11
N VAL A 251 10.40 8.38 6.08
CA VAL A 251 9.84 8.30 7.44
C VAL A 251 8.33 8.47 7.49
N GLY A 252 7.61 7.35 7.54
CA GLY A 252 6.31 7.16 8.20
C GLY A 252 5.28 8.27 8.03
N ALA A 253 5.38 9.05 6.96
CA ALA A 253 4.66 10.29 6.76
C ALA A 253 3.37 9.98 6.03
N PRO A 254 2.27 10.70 6.33
CA PRO A 254 1.02 10.44 5.67
C PRO A 254 1.09 10.89 4.20
N ALA A 255 0.40 10.13 3.36
CA ALA A 255 0.19 10.44 1.96
C ALA A 255 -1.27 10.16 1.59
N ILE A 256 -1.85 11.01 0.77
CA ILE A 256 -3.19 10.79 0.21
C ILE A 256 -3.12 10.98 -1.30
N THR A 257 -3.67 10.02 -2.03
CA THR A 257 -3.81 10.12 -3.49
C THR A 257 -5.26 10.29 -3.86
N VAL A 258 -5.50 11.13 -4.86
CA VAL A 258 -6.83 11.39 -5.42
C VAL A 258 -6.79 11.27 -6.94
N PRO A 259 -7.89 10.80 -7.57
CA PRO A 259 -7.97 10.73 -9.03
C PRO A 259 -7.74 12.10 -9.68
N MET A 260 -6.89 12.14 -10.71
CA MET A 260 -6.56 13.37 -11.44
C MET A 260 -6.99 13.30 -12.90
N GLY A 261 -7.02 12.11 -13.51
CA GLY A 261 -7.48 11.95 -14.88
C GLY A 261 -7.39 10.52 -15.38
N HIS A 262 -7.63 10.36 -16.68
CA HIS A 262 -7.39 9.14 -17.43
C HIS A 262 -6.43 9.45 -18.58
N HIS A 263 -5.60 8.47 -18.93
CA HIS A 263 -4.75 8.55 -20.11
C HIS A 263 -5.60 8.72 -21.37
N ALA A 264 -5.11 9.53 -22.31
CA ALA A 264 -5.81 9.82 -23.56
C ALA A 264 -5.95 8.56 -24.42
N GLU A 265 -6.93 8.55 -25.32
CA GLU A 265 -7.14 7.45 -26.28
C GLU A 265 -5.92 7.17 -27.18
N THR A 266 -5.04 8.16 -27.33
CA THR A 266 -3.81 8.05 -28.13
C THR A 266 -2.60 7.58 -27.32
N GLU A 267 -2.75 7.31 -26.02
CA GLU A 267 -1.64 6.87 -25.16
C GLU A 267 -1.14 5.49 -25.62
N PRO A 268 0.17 5.31 -25.86
CA PRO A 268 0.73 4.01 -26.15
C PRO A 268 0.51 3.02 -25.00
N VAL A 269 0.13 1.79 -25.36
CA VAL A 269 0.03 0.70 -24.38
C VAL A 269 1.44 0.27 -23.97
N HIS A 270 1.74 0.38 -22.69
CA HIS A 270 2.94 -0.17 -22.07
C HIS A 270 2.56 -1.39 -21.25
N GLU A 271 3.20 -2.53 -21.49
CA GLU A 271 2.96 -3.78 -20.77
C GLU A 271 4.17 -4.19 -19.94
N ASP A 272 3.92 -4.73 -18.75
CA ASP A 272 4.92 -5.42 -17.93
C ASP A 272 4.31 -6.74 -17.43
N GLY A 273 5.09 -7.83 -17.51
CA GLY A 273 4.65 -9.15 -17.05
C GLY A 273 3.36 -9.69 -17.71
N GLY A 274 2.95 -9.18 -18.86
CA GLY A 274 1.71 -9.54 -19.56
C GLY A 274 0.45 -8.78 -19.08
N LEU A 275 0.64 -7.72 -18.29
CA LEU A 275 -0.42 -6.80 -17.86
C LEU A 275 -0.15 -5.39 -18.41
N VAL A 276 -1.23 -4.66 -18.70
CA VAL A 276 -1.16 -3.27 -19.16
C VAL A 276 -0.90 -2.34 -17.99
N GLU A 277 0.22 -1.63 -18.04
CA GLU A 277 0.64 -0.65 -17.04
C GLU A 277 0.17 0.77 -17.37
N THR A 278 0.33 1.21 -18.62
CA THR A 278 -0.28 2.46 -19.11
C THR A 278 -0.96 2.20 -20.43
N GLY A 279 -2.04 2.93 -20.72
CA GLY A 279 -2.79 2.78 -21.96
C GLY A 279 -4.07 3.61 -21.95
N PRO A 280 -4.82 3.60 -23.06
CA PRO A 280 -6.06 4.36 -23.21
C PRO A 280 -7.04 4.14 -22.06
N GLY A 281 -7.58 5.21 -21.50
CA GLY A 281 -8.59 5.14 -20.43
C GLY A 281 -8.07 4.64 -19.08
N VAL A 282 -6.77 4.34 -18.93
CA VAL A 282 -6.18 3.97 -17.63
C VAL A 282 -6.17 5.19 -16.71
N PRO A 283 -6.67 5.11 -15.45
CA PRO A 283 -6.67 6.24 -14.54
C PRO A 283 -5.27 6.52 -13.97
N PHE A 284 -5.02 7.80 -13.70
CA PHE A 284 -3.87 8.26 -12.91
C PHE A 284 -4.34 9.28 -11.85
N GLY A 285 -3.56 9.39 -10.77
CA GLY A 285 -3.88 10.28 -9.66
C GLY A 285 -2.74 11.20 -9.28
N ILE A 286 -3.05 12.19 -8.47
CA ILE A 286 -2.09 13.08 -7.82
C ILE A 286 -1.99 12.73 -6.34
N SER A 287 -0.76 12.71 -5.82
CA SER A 287 -0.49 12.36 -4.43
C SER A 287 0.01 13.58 -3.66
N PHE A 288 -0.62 13.84 -2.52
CA PHE A 288 -0.20 14.86 -1.55
C PHE A 288 0.56 14.17 -0.41
N LEU A 289 1.75 14.67 -0.11
CA LEU A 289 2.58 14.19 0.99
C LEU A 289 2.62 15.24 2.10
N GLY A 290 2.53 14.78 3.34
CA GLY A 290 2.53 15.64 4.52
C GLY A 290 3.69 15.33 5.47
N ARG A 291 3.75 16.09 6.56
CA ARG A 291 4.61 15.74 7.71
C ARG A 291 3.93 14.67 8.57
N LYS A 292 4.68 13.94 9.40
CA LYS A 292 4.10 12.99 10.38
C LYS A 292 2.99 13.70 11.17
N TRP A 293 1.84 13.05 11.32
CA TRP A 293 0.64 13.56 12.01
C TRP A 293 -0.09 14.74 11.35
N SER A 294 0.02 14.90 10.03
CA SER A 294 -0.66 15.97 9.28
C SER A 294 -1.81 15.50 8.39
N GLU A 295 -2.39 14.34 8.69
CA GLU A 295 -3.51 13.74 7.96
C GLU A 295 -4.70 14.70 7.83
N GLU A 296 -5.03 15.46 8.88
CA GLU A 296 -6.10 16.45 8.87
C GLU A 296 -5.90 17.50 7.75
N ALA A 297 -4.70 18.06 7.65
CA ALA A 297 -4.38 19.06 6.64
C ALA A 297 -4.39 18.44 5.23
N LEU A 298 -3.86 17.22 5.09
CA LEU A 298 -3.86 16.50 3.82
C LEU A 298 -5.27 16.17 3.32
N ILE A 299 -6.15 15.72 4.22
CA ILE A 299 -7.56 15.44 3.91
C ILE A 299 -8.24 16.71 3.40
N GLY A 300 -8.04 17.86 4.04
CA GLY A 300 -8.61 19.13 3.56
C GLY A 300 -8.12 19.52 2.16
N LEU A 301 -6.81 19.38 1.89
CA LEU A 301 -6.24 19.69 0.58
C LEU A 301 -6.78 18.76 -0.51
N ALA A 302 -6.78 17.45 -0.23
CA ALA A 302 -7.28 16.43 -1.14
C ALA A 302 -8.78 16.59 -1.40
N PHE A 303 -9.56 16.90 -0.37
CA PHE A 303 -11.00 17.15 -0.48
C PHE A 303 -11.26 18.40 -1.32
N GLY A 304 -10.53 19.50 -1.10
CA GLY A 304 -10.63 20.71 -1.93
C GLY A 304 -10.28 20.44 -3.39
N PHE A 305 -9.27 19.61 -3.66
CA PHE A 305 -8.92 19.19 -5.02
C PHE A 305 -10.03 18.33 -5.64
N GLU A 306 -10.52 17.31 -4.93
CA GLU A 306 -11.60 16.41 -5.38
C GLU A 306 -12.87 17.19 -5.72
N GLU A 307 -13.34 18.08 -4.84
CA GLU A 307 -14.56 18.85 -5.04
C GLU A 307 -14.48 19.83 -6.22
N ARG A 308 -13.29 20.35 -6.52
CA ARG A 308 -13.08 21.28 -7.64
C ARG A 308 -12.94 20.57 -8.98
N THR A 309 -12.38 19.37 -8.98
CA THR A 309 -12.05 18.65 -10.23
C THR A 309 -13.11 17.63 -10.61
N LYS A 310 -13.71 16.93 -9.64
CA LYS A 310 -14.76 15.91 -9.81
C LYS A 310 -14.46 14.86 -10.89
N VAL A 311 -13.18 14.57 -11.11
CA VAL A 311 -12.68 13.73 -12.21
C VAL A 311 -13.39 12.39 -12.29
N ARG A 312 -13.60 11.71 -11.15
CA ARG A 312 -14.24 10.40 -11.12
C ARG A 312 -15.72 10.45 -11.54
N GLY A 313 -16.43 11.55 -11.26
CA GLY A 313 -17.83 11.72 -11.63
C GLY A 313 -18.04 12.01 -13.12
N GLN A 314 -17.01 12.49 -13.82
CA GLN A 314 -17.07 12.84 -15.24
C GLN A 314 -16.90 11.62 -16.15
N ALA A 315 -16.27 10.54 -15.67
CA ALA A 315 -16.03 9.31 -16.43
C ALA A 315 -17.30 8.45 -16.69
N GLY A 316 -18.49 8.95 -16.35
CA GLY A 316 -19.77 8.25 -16.48
C GLY A 316 -20.78 8.86 -17.46
N GLU A 317 -20.49 9.98 -18.11
CA GLU A 317 -21.45 10.66 -18.99
C GLU A 317 -21.18 10.52 -20.50
N GLU A 318 -20.03 9.98 -20.93
CA GLU A 318 -19.71 9.80 -22.36
C GLU A 318 -19.87 8.35 -22.88
N GLY A 319 -20.38 7.42 -22.05
CA GLY A 319 -20.49 6.00 -22.42
C GLY A 319 -21.90 5.48 -22.71
N ASP A 320 -22.96 6.24 -22.47
CA ASP A 320 -24.36 5.76 -22.59
C ASP A 320 -25.08 6.36 -23.81
N THR A 321 -24.38 6.40 -24.95
CA THR A 321 -25.01 6.59 -26.26
C THR A 321 -24.45 5.59 -27.27
N ALA A 322 -25.04 4.40 -27.33
CA ALA A 322 -25.49 3.77 -28.58
C ALA A 322 -26.09 2.38 -28.31
N ASP A 323 -27.39 2.26 -28.58
CA ASP A 323 -28.07 1.03 -28.95
C ASP A 323 -27.31 0.25 -30.05
N CYS A 324 -27.25 -1.09 -29.89
CA CYS A 324 -27.33 -2.18 -30.90
C CYS A 324 -26.39 -3.35 -30.58
#